data_AF-A0A1V5P6L4-F1
#
_entry.id   AF-A0A1V5P6L4-F1
#
_cell.length_a   1.000
_cell.length_b   1.000
_cell.length_c   1.000
_cell.angle_alpha   90.00
_cell.angle_beta   90.00
_cell.angle_gamma   90.00
#
_symmetry.space_group_name_H-M   'P 1'
#
loop_
_entity.id
_entity.type
_entity.pdbx_description
1 polymer ?
#
loop_
_entity_poly.entity_id
_entity_poly.type
_entity_poly.pdbx_seq_one_letter_code
_entity_poly.pdbx_strand_id
1 'polypeptide(L)'
;MIIGVDLNGIVTGINVGGAGFSETSGLGSKVKNEEFRAQFRGGHGVFGLNGAGETSVDAVTGATTSSAAVVSAVNTAYAYILELMA
;
A
#
# COMPACT_ATOMS: atom_id res chain seq x y z
N MET A 1 3.15 -9.56 1.35
CA MET A 1 2.84 -8.36 0.53
C MET A 1 3.88 -8.23 -0.56
N ILE A 2 3.45 -7.79 -1.74
CA ILE A 2 4.29 -7.58 -2.92
C ILE A 2 3.96 -6.18 -3.45
N ILE A 3 4.97 -5.44 -3.91
CA ILE A 3 4.85 -4.16 -4.59
C ILE A 3 5.54 -4.28 -5.95
N GLY A 4 4.91 -3.74 -6.99
CA GLY A 4 5.52 -3.52 -8.29
C GLY A 4 5.85 -2.04 -8.45
N VAL A 5 7.07 -1.74 -8.86
CA VAL A 5 7.55 -0.40 -9.18
C VAL A 5 8.24 -0.47 -10.54
N ASP A 6 7.98 0.49 -11.42
CA ASP A 6 8.66 0.58 -12.72
C ASP A 6 10.00 1.31 -12.62
N LEU A 7 10.72 1.38 -13.73
CA LEU A 7 12.05 2.02 -13.79
C LEU A 7 12.02 3.55 -13.60
N ASN A 8 10.84 4.17 -13.59
CA ASN A 8 10.67 5.59 -13.30
C ASN A 8 10.27 5.83 -11.83
N GLY A 9 10.23 4.79 -11.00
CA GLY A 9 9.77 4.89 -9.62
C GLY A 9 8.25 4.96 -9.50
N ILE A 10 7.47 4.57 -10.51
CA ILE A 10 6.00 4.59 -10.42
C ILE A 10 5.50 3.24 -9.92
N VAL A 11 4.62 3.25 -8.93
CA VAL A 11 3.98 2.02 -8.44
C VAL A 11 3.01 1.47 -9.49
N THR A 12 3.25 0.26 -9.95
CA THR A 12 2.40 -0.43 -10.95
C THR A 12 1.29 -1.26 -10.30
N GLY A 13 1.44 -1.60 -9.02
CA GLY A 13 0.41 -2.23 -8.21
C GLY A 13 0.95 -2.87 -6.95
N ILE A 14 0.02 -3.28 -6.08
CA ILE A 14 0.34 -4.01 -4.85
C ILE A 14 -0.49 -5.28 -4.72
N ASN A 15 0.03 -6.25 -3.97
CA ASN A 15 -0.70 -7.42 -3.51
C ASN A 15 -0.56 -7.54 -1.99
N VAL A 16 -1.69 -7.54 -1.27
CA VAL A 16 -1.75 -7.60 0.19
C VAL A 16 -2.18 -9.00 0.62
N GLY A 17 -1.44 -9.59 1.56
CA GLY A 17 -1.64 -10.96 2.02
C GLY A 17 -0.32 -11.74 2.20
N GLY A 18 -0.44 -13.06 2.18
CA GLY A 18 0.65 -14.02 2.40
C GLY A 18 0.40 -14.91 3.62
N ALA A 19 1.32 -15.83 3.90
CA ALA A 19 1.19 -16.80 4.99
C ALA A 19 1.08 -16.17 6.39
N GLY A 20 1.63 -14.97 6.59
CA GLY A 20 1.54 -14.22 7.85
C GLY A 20 0.38 -13.23 7.95
N PHE A 21 -0.51 -13.18 6.95
CA PHE A 21 -1.65 -12.24 6.99
C PHE A 21 -2.75 -12.79 7.90
N SER A 22 -2.95 -12.16 9.04
CA SER A 22 -3.91 -12.58 10.07
C SER A 22 -4.74 -11.40 10.56
N GLU A 23 -5.61 -10.89 9.68
CA GLU A 23 -6.56 -9.83 9.99
C GLU A 23 -7.97 -10.36 10.23
N THR A 24 -8.78 -9.59 10.96
CA THR A 24 -10.19 -9.92 11.18
C THR A 24 -10.95 -9.95 9.86
N SER A 25 -11.57 -11.09 9.55
CA SER A 25 -12.36 -11.27 8.34
C SER A 25 -13.52 -10.27 8.29
N GLY A 26 -13.67 -9.57 7.16
CA GLY A 26 -14.72 -8.58 6.95
C GLY A 26 -14.44 -7.18 7.53
N LEU A 27 -13.37 -7.01 8.33
CA LEU A 27 -12.84 -5.71 8.73
C LEU A 27 -11.48 -5.50 8.09
N GLY A 28 -10.40 -5.86 8.79
CA GLY A 28 -9.02 -5.67 8.34
C GLY A 28 -8.73 -6.41 7.04
N SER A 29 -9.36 -7.56 6.80
CA SER A 29 -9.15 -8.34 5.57
C SER A 29 -9.54 -7.60 4.28
N LYS A 30 -10.34 -6.52 4.38
CA LYS A 30 -10.79 -5.70 3.24
C LYS A 30 -9.66 -4.94 2.55
N VAL A 31 -8.49 -4.78 3.18
CA VAL A 31 -7.31 -4.21 2.50
C VAL A 31 -6.79 -5.10 1.35
N LYS A 32 -7.28 -6.34 1.23
CA LYS A 32 -7.00 -7.22 0.09
C LYS A 32 -7.86 -6.91 -1.14
N ASN A 33 -8.93 -6.13 -0.98
CA ASN A 33 -9.88 -5.85 -2.04
C ASN A 33 -9.22 -4.95 -3.10
N GLU A 34 -9.65 -5.12 -4.35
CA GLU A 34 -9.11 -4.35 -5.47
C GLU A 34 -9.37 -2.84 -5.30
N GLU A 35 -10.53 -2.45 -4.76
CA GLU A 35 -10.88 -1.05 -4.49
C GLU A 35 -9.84 -0.32 -3.62
N PHE A 36 -9.31 -1.00 -2.60
CA PHE A 36 -8.24 -0.42 -1.77
C PHE A 36 -6.89 -0.48 -2.48
N ARG A 37 -6.55 -1.61 -3.11
CA ARG A 37 -5.25 -1.83 -3.74
C ARG A 37 -5.02 -0.98 -4.98
N ALA A 38 -6.06 -0.66 -5.74
CA ALA A 38 -5.98 0.10 -6.98
C ALA A 38 -5.51 1.55 -6.73
N GLN A 39 -5.75 2.10 -5.54
CA GLN A 39 -5.37 3.47 -5.16
C GLN A 39 -3.85 3.69 -5.16
N PHE A 40 -3.06 2.62 -5.06
CA PHE A 40 -1.60 2.69 -5.10
C PHE A 40 -1.04 2.77 -6.52
N ARG A 41 -1.81 2.36 -7.54
CA ARG A 41 -1.32 2.31 -8.93
C ARG A 41 -1.17 3.72 -9.48
N GLY A 42 -0.03 3.98 -10.13
CA GLY A 42 0.33 5.31 -10.63
C GLY A 42 0.87 6.25 -9.54
N GLY A 43 0.87 5.79 -8.28
CA GLY A 43 1.41 6.54 -7.16
C GLY A 43 2.93 6.62 -7.18
N HIS A 44 3.45 7.69 -6.58
CA HIS A 44 4.87 7.95 -6.37
C HIS A 44 5.08 8.76 -5.09
N GLY A 45 6.33 8.83 -4.64
CA GLY A 45 6.67 9.53 -3.40
C GLY A 45 6.11 8.84 -2.16
N VAL A 46 6.02 9.58 -1.06
CA VAL A 46 5.51 9.03 0.20
C VAL A 46 3.99 8.88 0.15
N PHE A 47 3.50 7.67 0.36
CA PHE A 47 2.08 7.36 0.46
C PHE A 47 1.53 7.73 1.84
N GLY A 48 0.32 8.28 1.90
CA GLY A 48 -0.34 8.64 3.16
C GLY A 48 -1.84 8.41 3.13
N LEU A 49 -2.43 8.24 4.32
CA LEU A 49 -3.87 8.03 4.43
C LEU A 49 -4.65 9.36 4.41
N ASN A 50 -5.83 9.35 3.80
CA ASN A 50 -6.88 10.38 3.92
C ASN A 50 -6.37 11.82 3.74
N GLY A 51 -5.71 12.09 2.61
CA GLY A 51 -5.16 13.40 2.26
C GLY A 51 -3.73 13.66 2.72
N ALA A 52 -3.09 12.73 3.44
CA ALA A 52 -1.67 12.82 3.78
C ALA A 52 -0.76 12.27 2.67
N GLY A 53 0.51 12.69 2.69
CA GLY A 53 1.54 12.23 1.76
C GLY A 53 1.50 12.92 0.39
N GLU A 54 2.39 12.51 -0.49
CA GLU A 54 2.43 12.94 -1.90
C GLU A 54 1.40 12.16 -2.73
N THR A 55 1.27 10.86 -2.46
CA THR A 55 0.18 10.03 -2.97
C THR A 55 -0.79 9.70 -1.84
N SER A 56 -2.05 10.07 -2.00
CA SER A 56 -3.07 9.83 -0.99
C SER A 56 -3.85 8.53 -1.23
N VAL A 57 -4.17 7.84 -0.13
CA VAL A 57 -4.93 6.59 -0.10
C VAL A 57 -6.05 6.72 0.93
N ASP A 58 -7.28 6.43 0.53
CA ASP A 58 -8.42 6.38 1.43
C ASP A 58 -8.35 5.14 2.32
N ALA A 59 -8.49 5.35 3.62
CA ALA A 59 -8.55 4.25 4.58
C ALA A 59 -9.83 3.44 4.41
N VAL A 60 -9.73 2.12 4.60
CA VAL A 60 -10.91 1.26 4.63
C VAL A 60 -11.71 1.52 5.89
N THR A 61 -13.00 1.85 5.75
CA THR A 61 -13.92 2.09 6.88
C THR A 61 -13.94 0.90 7.83
N GLY A 62 -13.70 1.16 9.12
CA GLY A 62 -13.63 0.13 10.16
C GLY A 62 -12.34 -0.71 10.15
N ALA A 63 -11.34 -0.33 9.36
CA ALA A 63 -10.06 -1.03 9.23
C ALA A 63 -8.88 -0.04 9.10
N THR A 64 -8.91 1.05 9.87
CA THR A 64 -7.86 2.09 9.84
C THR A 64 -6.48 1.54 10.18
N THR A 65 -6.37 0.68 11.19
CA THR A 65 -5.09 0.05 11.58
C THR A 65 -4.51 -0.80 10.45
N SER A 66 -5.32 -1.64 9.81
CA SER A 66 -4.87 -2.46 8.68
C SER A 66 -4.52 -1.60 7.47
N SER A 67 -5.27 -0.51 7.23
CA SER A 67 -4.97 0.44 6.15
C SER A 67 -3.62 1.13 6.37
N ALA A 68 -3.35 1.57 7.60
CA ALA A 68 -2.08 2.19 7.97
C ALA A 68 -0.91 1.19 7.87
N ALA A 69 -1.13 -0.07 8.23
CA ALA A 69 -0.13 -1.13 8.09
C ALA A 69 0.25 -1.37 6.63
N VAL A 70 -0.72 -1.35 5.69
CA VAL A 70 -0.41 -1.48 4.26
C VAL A 70 0.37 -0.27 3.75
N VAL A 71 -0.08 0.95 4.06
CA VAL A 71 0.64 2.18 3.64
C VAL A 71 2.07 2.19 4.17
N SER A 72 2.26 1.84 5.44
CA SER A 72 3.59 1.75 6.06
C SER A 72 4.50 0.77 5.31
N ALA A 73 4.00 -0.44 5.03
CA ALA A 73 4.77 -1.45 4.32
C ALA A 73 5.07 -1.08 2.85
N VAL A 74 4.13 -0.40 2.18
CA VAL A 74 4.36 0.16 0.84
C VAL A 74 5.50 1.18 0.89
N ASN A 75 5.45 2.13 1.82
CA ASN A 75 6.50 3.14 1.97
C ASN A 75 7.88 2.52 2.29
N THR A 76 7.93 1.51 3.16
CA THR A 76 9.20 0.81 3.46
C THR A 76 9.76 0.12 2.23
N ALA A 77 8.94 -0.65 1.50
CA ALA A 77 9.41 -1.36 0.31
C ALA A 77 9.77 -0.40 -0.83
N TYR A 78 8.99 0.67 -1.00
CA TYR A 78 9.22 1.70 -2.01
C TYR A 78 10.54 2.43 -1.77
N ALA A 79 10.82 2.85 -0.53
CA ALA A 79 12.10 3.49 -0.18
C ALA A 79 13.30 2.58 -0.48
N TYR A 80 13.21 1.29 -0.14
CA TYR A 80 14.27 0.33 -0.44
C TYR A 80 14.50 0.15 -1.95
N ILE A 81 13.42 0.09 -2.74
CA ILE A 81 13.52 -0.03 -4.21
C ILE A 81 14.18 1.22 -4.81
N LEU A 82 13.81 2.42 -4.35
CA LEU A 82 14.43 3.66 -4.84
C LEU A 82 15.94 3.70 -4.54
N GLU A 83 16.37 3.21 -3.38
CA GLU A 83 17.79 3.10 -3.04
C GLU A 83 18.53 2.16 -4.00
N LEU A 84 17.90 1.05 -4.41
CA LEU A 84 18.50 0.11 -5.38
C LEU A 84 18.54 0.64 -6.81
N MET A 85 17.75 1.66 -7.13
CA MET A 85 17.71 2.29 -8.46
C MET A 85 18.69 3.45 -8.61
N ALA A 86 19.30 3.89 -7.51
CA ALA A 86 20.31 4.95 -7.46
C ALA A 86 21.72 4.43 -7.83
#